data_AF-A0A7W0M7B6-F1
#
_entry.id   AF-A0A7W0M7B6-F1
#
_cell.length_a   1.000
_cell.length_b   1.000
_cell.length_c   1.000
_cell.angle_alpha   90.00
_cell.angle_beta   90.00
_cell.angle_gamma   90.00
#
_symmetry.space_group_name_H-M   'P 1'
#
loop_
_entity.id
_entity.type
_entity.pdbx_description
1 polymer ?
#
loop_
_entity_poly.entity_id
_entity_poly.type
_entity_poly.pdbx_seq_one_letter_code
_entity_poly.pdbx_strand_id
1 'polypeptide(L)'
;MTGDLIPNVFTAISESFHGAHPVVQALLAGLFTWGVTALGAASVFLARNVNRKLLDGMLGFSGGVMLAASYWSLLAPSIEIAEQRGGPAWLPAVVGLLVGAGFLFALDKVLPHLHLGEPTVHAEGAKTTWRRSVLLVSAITLHNIPEGLAVGVAFGGAGSGLPGTGIAAAVVLAIGIGLQNFPEGVAVAMPLRAEGMSRLKAFQCGQLSGIVEPVAAEHGRTEN
;
A
#
# COMPACT_ATOMS: atom_id res chain seq x y z
N MET A 1 15.61 43.63 -11.84
CA MET A 1 15.88 43.13 -10.48
C MET A 1 14.54 43.01 -9.78
N THR A 2 13.82 41.93 -10.06
CA THR A 2 12.49 41.57 -9.55
C THR A 2 12.61 40.07 -9.27
N GLY A 3 12.24 39.48 -8.15
CA GLY A 3 11.47 39.91 -7.00
C GLY A 3 10.94 38.64 -6.38
N ASP A 4 11.82 37.65 -6.12
CA ASP A 4 11.48 36.36 -5.53
C ASP A 4 12.62 35.94 -4.60
N LEU A 5 12.60 36.43 -3.36
CA LEU A 5 13.62 36.11 -2.33
C LEU A 5 13.05 35.29 -1.17
N ILE A 6 11.81 34.83 -1.29
CA ILE A 6 11.20 33.89 -0.35
C ILE A 6 10.51 32.82 -1.20
N PRO A 7 11.07 31.60 -1.34
CA PRO A 7 10.31 30.51 -1.91
C PRO A 7 9.03 30.37 -1.09
N ASN A 8 7.88 30.34 -1.78
CA ASN A 8 6.62 30.10 -1.07
C ASN A 8 6.72 28.76 -0.33
N VAL A 9 5.94 28.60 0.75
CA VAL A 9 6.03 27.43 1.64
C VAL A 9 5.95 26.12 0.86
N PHE A 10 5.16 26.08 -0.22
CA PHE A 10 5.05 24.91 -1.09
C PHE A 10 6.38 24.60 -1.81
N THR A 11 7.02 25.59 -2.44
CA THR A 11 8.33 25.44 -3.06
C THR A 11 9.38 24.98 -2.06
N ALA A 12 9.41 25.58 -0.86
CA ALA A 12 10.37 25.20 0.18
C ALA A 12 10.17 23.75 0.67
N ILE A 13 8.92 23.30 0.85
CA ILE A 13 8.61 21.90 1.20
C ILE A 13 9.00 20.97 0.06
N SER A 14 8.68 21.33 -1.18
CA SER A 14 9.01 20.53 -2.36
C SER A 14 10.52 20.34 -2.50
N GLU A 15 11.29 21.42 -2.40
CA GLU A 15 12.76 21.37 -2.45
C GLU A 15 13.34 20.56 -1.29
N SER A 16 12.80 20.73 -0.07
CA SER A 16 13.21 19.95 1.10
C SER A 16 12.94 18.46 0.92
N PHE A 17 11.79 18.09 0.32
CA PHE A 17 11.45 16.71 0.03
C PHE A 17 12.33 16.12 -1.06
N HIS A 18 12.55 16.83 -2.16
CA HIS A 18 13.43 16.39 -3.25
C HIS A 18 14.88 16.23 -2.80
N GLY A 19 15.37 17.11 -1.92
CA GLY A 19 16.72 17.03 -1.34
C GLY A 19 16.86 16.03 -0.19
N ALA A 20 15.76 15.45 0.30
CA ALA A 20 15.80 14.47 1.37
C ALA A 20 16.39 13.14 0.90
N HIS A 21 17.02 12.41 1.82
CA HIS A 21 17.53 11.07 1.55
C HIS A 21 16.38 10.13 1.12
N PRO A 22 16.57 9.20 0.18
CA PRO A 22 15.52 8.27 -0.27
C PRO A 22 14.81 7.51 0.86
N VAL A 23 15.53 7.21 1.95
CA VAL A 23 14.96 6.65 3.20
C VAL A 23 13.84 7.52 3.74
N VAL A 24 14.08 8.82 3.86
CA VAL A 24 13.14 9.77 4.44
C VAL A 24 11.95 9.94 3.50
N GLN A 25 12.19 9.99 2.18
CA GLN A 25 11.11 10.04 1.19
C GLN A 25 10.21 8.80 1.26
N ALA A 26 10.80 7.60 1.29
CA ALA A 26 10.07 6.34 1.41
C ALA A 26 9.30 6.24 2.73
N LEU A 27 9.90 6.63 3.85
CA LEU A 27 9.24 6.64 5.15
C LEU A 27 8.07 7.62 5.18
N LEU A 28 8.24 8.84 4.67
CA LEU A 28 7.16 9.83 4.60
C LEU A 28 6.02 9.36 3.68
N ALA A 29 6.35 8.71 2.57
CA ALA A 29 5.35 8.12 1.67
C ALA A 29 4.64 6.92 2.31
N GLY A 30 5.36 6.08 3.06
CA GLY A 30 4.78 4.99 3.84
C GLY A 30 3.87 5.48 4.98
N LEU A 31 4.26 6.56 5.66
CA LEU A 31 3.40 7.23 6.64
C LEU A 31 2.17 7.87 6.00
N PHE A 32 2.31 8.41 4.79
CA PHE A 32 1.19 8.94 4.03
C PHE A 32 0.18 7.84 3.69
N THR A 33 0.63 6.75 3.09
CA THR A 33 -0.22 5.61 2.69
C THR A 33 -0.93 4.99 3.90
N TRP A 34 -0.20 4.71 4.98
CA TRP A 34 -0.81 4.28 6.26
C TRP A 34 -1.77 5.32 6.83
N GLY A 35 -1.43 6.60 6.75
CA GLY A 35 -2.28 7.70 7.20
C GLY A 35 -3.63 7.72 6.47
N VAL A 36 -3.64 7.37 5.18
CA VAL A 36 -4.88 7.26 4.41
C VAL A 36 -5.66 6.00 4.77
N THR A 37 -4.99 4.87 5.09
CA THR A 37 -5.63 3.68 5.69
C THR A 37 -6.34 4.05 7.00
N ALA A 38 -5.64 4.79 7.87
CA ALA A 38 -6.18 5.29 9.13
C ALA A 38 -7.36 6.25 8.91
N LEU A 39 -7.29 7.10 7.88
CA LEU A 39 -8.39 8.00 7.50
C LEU A 39 -9.63 7.22 7.05
N GLY A 40 -9.47 6.17 6.25
CA GLY A 40 -10.55 5.26 5.89
C GLY A 40 -11.15 4.57 7.11
N ALA A 41 -10.31 4.04 8.00
CA ALA A 41 -10.75 3.42 9.25
C ALA A 41 -11.48 4.39 10.18
N ALA A 42 -11.17 5.69 10.15
CA ALA A 42 -11.83 6.71 10.96
C ALA A 42 -13.31 6.93 10.58
N SER A 43 -13.78 6.40 9.45
CA SER A 43 -15.20 6.40 9.07
C SER A 43 -16.13 5.81 10.14
N VAL A 44 -15.62 4.92 11.01
CA VAL A 44 -16.37 4.32 12.14
C VAL A 44 -16.84 5.34 13.19
N PHE A 45 -16.24 6.53 13.22
CA PHE A 45 -16.67 7.62 14.10
C PHE A 45 -17.89 8.36 13.54
N LEU A 46 -18.04 8.37 12.22
CA LEU A 46 -19.13 9.04 11.50
C LEU A 46 -20.34 8.12 11.30
N ALA A 47 -20.09 6.86 10.98
CA ALA A 47 -21.13 5.89 10.67
C ALA A 47 -20.94 4.57 11.42
N ARG A 48 -22.02 3.80 11.57
CA ARG A 48 -21.98 2.43 12.12
C ARG A 48 -21.99 1.36 11.03
N ASN A 49 -22.62 1.66 9.90
CA ASN A 49 -22.76 0.75 8.77
C ASN A 49 -22.36 1.48 7.48
N VAL A 50 -21.85 0.74 6.51
CA VAL A 50 -21.63 1.21 5.15
C VAL A 50 -22.55 0.43 4.21
N ASN A 51 -23.05 1.08 3.16
CA ASN A 51 -23.85 0.39 2.14
C ASN A 51 -22.96 -0.66 1.46
N ARG A 52 -23.43 -1.91 1.36
CA ARG A 52 -22.67 -3.00 0.73
C ARG A 52 -22.27 -2.68 -0.71
N LYS A 53 -23.16 -2.06 -1.51
CA LYS A 53 -22.84 -1.65 -2.89
C LYS A 53 -21.74 -0.61 -2.96
N LEU A 54 -21.72 0.33 -2.00
CA LEU A 54 -20.66 1.32 -1.90
C LEU A 54 -19.34 0.63 -1.54
N LEU A 55 -19.35 -0.25 -0.54
CA LEU A 55 -18.17 -0.99 -0.13
C LEU A 55 -17.60 -1.85 -1.28
N ASP A 56 -18.46 -2.61 -1.97
CA ASP A 56 -18.04 -3.42 -3.11
C ASP A 56 -17.49 -2.54 -4.25
N GLY A 57 -18.08 -1.36 -4.47
CA GLY A 57 -17.56 -0.36 -5.41
C GLY A 57 -16.19 0.22 -5.01
N MET A 58 -15.99 0.48 -3.72
CA MET A 58 -14.70 0.93 -3.17
C MET A 58 -13.61 -0.14 -3.32
N LEU A 59 -13.94 -1.41 -3.05
CA LEU A 59 -13.04 -2.54 -3.25
C LEU A 59 -12.71 -2.77 -4.73
N GLY A 60 -13.70 -2.64 -5.62
CA GLY A 60 -13.47 -2.68 -7.07
C GLY A 60 -12.56 -1.56 -7.57
N PHE A 61 -12.72 -0.34 -7.03
CA PHE A 61 -11.81 0.78 -7.29
C PHE A 61 -10.39 0.47 -6.83
N SER A 62 -10.23 -0.08 -5.61
CA SER A 62 -8.94 -0.46 -5.06
C SER A 62 -8.22 -1.49 -5.94
N GLY A 63 -8.91 -2.57 -6.33
CA GLY A 63 -8.37 -3.56 -7.26
C GLY A 63 -7.96 -2.95 -8.62
N GLY A 64 -8.74 -2.01 -9.14
CA GLY A 64 -8.41 -1.30 -10.37
C GLY A 64 -7.13 -0.45 -10.26
N VAL A 65 -6.99 0.31 -9.17
CA VAL A 65 -5.80 1.13 -8.90
C VAL A 65 -4.57 0.25 -8.74
N MET A 66 -4.68 -0.87 -8.03
CA MET A 66 -3.56 -1.79 -7.82
C MET A 66 -3.12 -2.51 -9.10
N LEU A 67 -4.05 -2.88 -9.98
CA LEU A 67 -3.71 -3.40 -11.30
C LEU A 67 -2.97 -2.35 -12.14
N ALA A 68 -3.42 -1.10 -12.11
CA ALA A 68 -2.76 -0.01 -12.83
C ALA A 68 -1.35 0.26 -12.29
N ALA A 69 -1.21 0.40 -10.97
CA ALA A 69 0.08 0.61 -10.32
C ALA A 69 1.07 -0.53 -10.61
N SER A 70 0.61 -1.78 -10.54
CA SER A 70 1.42 -2.96 -10.84
C SER A 70 2.03 -2.90 -12.24
N TYR A 71 1.27 -2.44 -13.24
CA TYR A 71 1.76 -2.34 -14.61
C TYR A 71 2.58 -1.07 -14.85
N TRP A 72 1.99 0.11 -14.67
CA TRP A 72 2.60 1.38 -15.08
C TRP A 72 3.69 1.87 -14.13
N SER A 73 3.60 1.54 -12.85
CA SER A 73 4.55 2.06 -11.85
C SER A 73 5.62 1.05 -11.46
N LEU A 74 5.43 -0.25 -11.75
CA LEU A 74 6.38 -1.30 -11.37
C LEU A 74 6.86 -2.12 -12.58
N LEU A 75 5.95 -2.78 -13.30
CA LEU A 75 6.33 -3.72 -14.36
C LEU A 75 6.97 -3.03 -15.57
N ALA A 76 6.34 -1.97 -16.11
CA ALA A 76 6.86 -1.24 -17.26
C ALA A 76 8.23 -0.58 -16.96
N PRO A 77 8.42 0.15 -15.85
CA PRO A 77 9.74 0.65 -15.47
C PRO A 77 10.77 -0.46 -15.29
N SER A 78 10.39 -1.61 -14.69
CA SER A 78 11.31 -2.75 -14.55
C SER A 78 11.81 -3.30 -15.89
N ILE A 79 10.98 -3.30 -16.92
CA ILE A 79 11.35 -3.75 -18.27
C ILE A 79 12.29 -2.72 -18.91
N GLU A 80 11.97 -1.43 -18.84
CA GLU A 80 12.80 -0.34 -19.39
C GLU A 80 14.22 -0.32 -18.77
N ILE A 81 14.33 -0.56 -17.47
CA ILE A 81 15.61 -0.69 -16.77
C ILE A 81 16.39 -1.91 -17.28
N ALA A 82 15.70 -3.03 -17.52
CA ALA A 82 16.33 -4.26 -17.98
C ALA A 82 16.82 -4.16 -19.44
N GLU A 83 16.10 -3.43 -20.31
CA GLU A 83 16.52 -3.16 -21.70
C GLU A 83 17.89 -2.48 -21.76
N GLN A 84 18.12 -1.50 -20.87
CA GLN A 84 19.39 -0.77 -20.80
C GLN A 84 20.57 -1.61 -20.33
N ARG A 85 20.31 -2.73 -19.65
CA ARG A 85 21.35 -3.65 -19.14
C ARG A 85 21.81 -4.67 -20.18
N GLY A 86 21.26 -4.65 -21.39
CA GLY A 86 21.72 -5.48 -22.53
C GLY A 86 21.34 -6.96 -22.46
N GLY A 87 20.35 -7.33 -21.64
CA GLY A 87 19.80 -8.68 -21.54
C GLY A 87 18.32 -8.77 -21.97
N PRO A 88 17.68 -9.95 -21.89
CA PRO A 88 16.25 -10.08 -22.18
C PRO A 88 15.42 -9.27 -21.18
N ALA A 89 14.84 -8.16 -21.61
CA ALA A 89 14.20 -7.20 -20.73
C ALA A 89 13.00 -7.72 -19.94
N TRP A 90 12.29 -8.68 -20.52
CA TRP A 90 11.15 -9.33 -19.89
C TRP A 90 11.57 -10.28 -18.76
N LEU A 91 12.82 -10.77 -18.75
CA LEU A 91 13.23 -11.85 -17.86
C LEU A 91 13.23 -11.42 -16.38
N PRO A 92 13.87 -10.31 -15.96
CA PRO A 92 13.81 -9.86 -14.57
C PRO A 92 12.38 -9.56 -14.11
N ALA A 93 11.56 -8.95 -14.97
CA ALA A 93 10.18 -8.61 -14.67
C ALA A 93 9.31 -9.85 -14.45
N VAL A 94 9.40 -10.85 -15.34
CA VAL A 94 8.65 -12.11 -15.23
C VAL A 94 9.13 -12.93 -14.03
N VAL A 95 10.44 -13.04 -13.81
CA VAL A 95 10.98 -13.79 -12.66
C VAL A 95 10.57 -13.11 -11.35
N GLY A 96 10.71 -11.78 -11.26
CA GLY A 96 10.29 -11.02 -10.09
C GLY A 96 8.80 -11.16 -9.80
N LEU A 97 7.96 -11.03 -10.83
CA LEU A 97 6.51 -11.21 -10.71
C LEU A 97 6.14 -12.63 -10.24
N LEU A 98 6.75 -13.67 -10.82
CA LEU A 98 6.45 -15.07 -10.45
C LEU A 98 6.96 -15.40 -9.04
N VAL A 99 8.13 -14.91 -8.65
CA VAL A 99 8.66 -15.10 -7.29
C VAL A 99 7.78 -14.36 -6.29
N GLY A 100 7.39 -13.12 -6.56
CA GLY A 100 6.50 -12.35 -5.70
C GLY A 100 5.10 -12.98 -5.58
N ALA A 101 4.51 -13.39 -6.71
CA ALA A 101 3.22 -14.09 -6.73
C ALA A 101 3.28 -15.43 -5.99
N GLY A 102 4.35 -16.21 -6.20
CA GLY A 102 4.57 -17.47 -5.49
C GLY A 102 4.75 -17.27 -3.99
N PHE A 103 5.46 -16.22 -3.58
CA PHE A 103 5.63 -15.84 -2.18
C PHE A 103 4.28 -15.49 -1.52
N LEU A 104 3.48 -14.63 -2.16
CA LEU A 104 2.15 -14.28 -1.65
C LEU A 104 1.20 -15.47 -1.62
N PHE A 105 1.24 -16.32 -2.65
CA PHE A 105 0.48 -17.57 -2.69
C PHE A 105 0.87 -18.53 -1.55
N ALA A 106 2.16 -18.63 -1.23
CA ALA A 106 2.61 -19.44 -0.11
C ALA A 106 2.14 -18.86 1.23
N LEU A 107 2.22 -17.53 1.42
CA LEU A 107 1.71 -16.87 2.62
C LEU A 107 0.21 -17.07 2.81
N ASP A 108 -0.57 -16.92 1.73
CA ASP A 108 -2.01 -17.19 1.69
C ASP A 108 -2.33 -18.60 2.19
N LYS A 109 -1.61 -19.62 1.70
CA LYS A 109 -1.86 -21.02 2.08
C LYS A 109 -1.40 -21.37 3.49
N VAL A 110 -0.42 -20.67 4.04
CA VAL A 110 0.12 -20.94 5.38
C VAL A 110 -0.68 -20.22 6.46
N LEU A 111 -1.03 -18.95 6.23
CA LEU A 111 -1.55 -18.09 7.27
C LEU A 111 -3.07 -18.24 7.41
N PRO A 112 -3.58 -18.45 8.64
CA PRO A 112 -5.01 -18.48 8.87
C PRO A 112 -5.60 -17.10 8.56
N HIS A 113 -6.46 -17.01 7.56
CA HIS A 113 -7.04 -15.74 7.15
C HIS A 113 -8.48 -15.90 6.67
N LEU A 114 -9.20 -14.79 6.59
CA LEU A 114 -10.60 -14.77 6.17
C LEU A 114 -10.80 -13.62 5.19
N HIS A 115 -11.42 -13.89 4.05
CA HIS A 115 -11.79 -12.85 3.10
C HIS A 115 -12.97 -12.01 3.61
N LEU A 116 -13.01 -10.75 3.19
CA LEU A 116 -14.08 -9.82 3.56
C LEU A 116 -15.45 -10.33 3.12
N GLY A 117 -16.39 -10.41 4.07
CA GLY A 117 -17.75 -10.87 3.82
C GLY A 117 -17.98 -12.38 3.94
N GLU A 118 -16.95 -13.20 4.09
CA GLU A 118 -17.08 -14.66 4.23
C GLU A 118 -17.41 -15.10 5.66
N PRO A 119 -18.16 -16.21 5.88
CA PRO A 119 -18.33 -16.81 7.21
C PRO A 119 -17.01 -17.40 7.74
N THR A 120 -16.81 -17.41 9.06
CA THR A 120 -15.58 -17.98 9.69
C THR A 120 -15.32 -19.45 9.40
N VAL A 121 -16.33 -20.21 8.94
CA VAL A 121 -16.19 -21.61 8.51
C VAL A 121 -15.38 -21.72 7.20
N HIS A 122 -15.32 -20.64 6.42
CA HIS A 122 -14.55 -20.52 5.19
C HIS A 122 -13.18 -19.85 5.41
N ALA A 123 -12.66 -19.86 6.65
CA ALA A 123 -11.29 -19.41 6.89
C ALA A 123 -10.29 -20.31 6.14
N GLU A 124 -9.41 -19.70 5.36
CA GLU A 124 -8.35 -20.38 4.63
C GLU A 124 -7.06 -20.46 5.48
N GLY A 125 -6.09 -21.25 5.02
CA GLY A 125 -4.83 -21.48 5.72
C GLY A 125 -4.91 -22.51 6.86
N ALA A 126 -4.00 -22.40 7.83
CA ALA A 126 -3.96 -23.31 8.97
C ALA A 126 -5.25 -23.24 9.81
N LYS A 127 -5.77 -24.39 10.28
CA LYS A 127 -6.95 -24.41 11.15
C LYS A 127 -6.67 -23.62 12.44
N THR A 128 -7.56 -22.69 12.79
CA THR A 128 -7.41 -21.84 13.96
C THR A 128 -8.73 -21.56 14.66
N THR A 129 -8.67 -21.19 15.95
CA THR A 129 -9.80 -20.69 16.75
C THR A 129 -9.81 -19.16 16.85
N TRP A 130 -9.07 -18.48 15.98
CA TRP A 130 -8.95 -17.02 16.01
C TRP A 130 -10.29 -16.34 15.71
N ARG A 131 -10.48 -15.19 16.35
CA ARG A 131 -11.67 -14.36 16.13
C ARG A 131 -11.64 -13.80 14.71
N ARG A 132 -12.80 -13.64 14.09
CA ARG A 132 -12.99 -13.00 12.78
C ARG A 132 -12.16 -11.71 12.61
N SER A 133 -12.18 -10.84 13.61
CA SER A 133 -11.43 -9.58 13.59
C SER A 133 -9.93 -9.77 13.45
N VAL A 134 -9.38 -10.82 14.07
CA VAL A 134 -7.94 -11.15 13.95
C VAL A 134 -7.66 -11.65 12.53
N LEU A 135 -8.51 -12.54 12.00
CA LEU A 135 -8.36 -13.07 10.64
C LEU A 135 -8.40 -11.96 9.58
N LEU A 136 -9.35 -11.02 9.69
CA LEU A 136 -9.48 -9.89 8.76
C LEU A 136 -8.29 -8.92 8.86
N VAL A 137 -7.89 -8.55 10.08
CA VAL A 137 -6.75 -7.64 10.29
C VAL A 137 -5.47 -8.28 9.78
N SER A 138 -5.21 -9.55 10.10
CA SER A 138 -4.02 -10.26 9.62
C SER A 138 -3.99 -10.39 8.10
N ALA A 139 -5.13 -10.71 7.46
CA ALA A 139 -5.22 -10.80 5.99
C ALA A 139 -4.77 -9.49 5.34
N ILE A 140 -5.31 -8.37 5.81
CA ILE A 140 -5.06 -7.05 5.21
C ILE A 140 -3.66 -6.55 5.56
N THR A 141 -3.16 -6.83 6.77
CA THR A 141 -1.76 -6.59 7.12
C THR A 141 -0.78 -7.27 6.16
N LEU A 142 -1.07 -8.50 5.73
CA LEU A 142 -0.20 -9.20 4.78
C LEU A 142 -0.20 -8.57 3.39
N HIS A 143 -1.31 -7.93 2.98
CA HIS A 143 -1.41 -7.22 1.70
C HIS A 143 -0.69 -5.87 1.74
N ASN A 144 -0.73 -5.20 2.90
CA ASN A 144 -0.07 -3.92 3.12
C ASN A 144 1.47 -4.00 3.13
N ILE A 145 2.05 -5.18 3.36
CA ILE A 145 3.51 -5.37 3.29
C ILE A 145 4.03 -5.16 1.85
N PRO A 146 3.54 -5.87 0.82
CA PRO A 146 3.86 -5.60 -0.58
C PRO A 146 3.66 -4.15 -1.01
N GLU A 147 2.61 -3.49 -0.54
CA GLU A 147 2.32 -2.10 -0.90
C GLU A 147 3.38 -1.14 -0.33
N GLY A 148 3.70 -1.29 0.95
CA GLY A 148 4.81 -0.56 1.56
C GLY A 148 6.12 -0.84 0.83
N LEU A 149 6.44 -2.11 0.53
CA LEU A 149 7.64 -2.46 -0.24
C LEU A 149 7.68 -1.78 -1.61
N ALA A 150 6.55 -1.73 -2.33
CA ALA A 150 6.45 -1.07 -3.63
C ALA A 150 6.75 0.44 -3.54
N VAL A 151 6.23 1.12 -2.51
CA VAL A 151 6.58 2.52 -2.22
C VAL A 151 8.09 2.66 -1.97
N GLY A 152 8.66 1.78 -1.16
CA GLY A 152 10.09 1.76 -0.87
C GLY A 152 10.97 1.58 -2.11
N VAL A 153 10.63 0.62 -2.97
CA VAL A 153 11.34 0.36 -4.23
C VAL A 153 11.27 1.57 -5.16
N ALA A 154 10.12 2.22 -5.26
CA ALA A 154 9.95 3.38 -6.15
C ALA A 154 10.79 4.58 -5.69
N PHE A 155 10.77 4.92 -4.39
CA PHE A 155 11.59 6.01 -3.86
C PHE A 155 13.09 5.66 -3.81
N GLY A 156 13.45 4.39 -3.59
CA GLY A 156 14.82 3.92 -3.73
C GLY A 156 15.34 4.04 -5.17
N GLY A 157 14.50 3.68 -6.14
CA GLY A 157 14.80 3.85 -7.56
C GLY A 157 14.90 5.31 -8.00
N ALA A 158 14.19 6.23 -7.35
CA ALA A 158 14.21 7.65 -7.67
C ALA A 158 15.57 8.32 -7.48
N GLY A 159 16.40 7.80 -6.56
CA GLY A 159 17.77 8.26 -6.38
C GLY A 159 18.78 7.72 -7.41
N SER A 160 18.42 6.70 -8.18
CA SER A 160 19.37 5.95 -9.03
C SER A 160 19.64 6.55 -10.41
N GLY A 161 18.84 7.55 -10.83
CA GLY A 161 18.94 8.13 -12.18
C GLY A 161 18.52 7.18 -13.31
N LEU A 162 17.90 6.04 -12.98
CA LEU A 162 17.39 5.08 -13.96
C LEU A 162 16.13 5.64 -14.67
N PRO A 163 15.91 5.31 -15.95
CA PRO A 163 14.69 5.67 -16.65
C PRO A 163 13.45 5.07 -15.99
N GLY A 164 12.37 5.85 -15.98
CA GLY A 164 11.09 5.45 -15.39
C GLY A 164 11.03 5.46 -13.86
N THR A 165 12.14 5.72 -13.14
CA THR A 165 12.16 5.63 -11.67
C THR A 165 12.12 6.97 -10.94
N GLY A 166 11.99 8.11 -11.63
CA GLY A 166 12.11 9.44 -11.00
C GLY A 166 11.13 9.71 -9.84
N ILE A 167 11.44 10.70 -9.00
CA ILE A 167 10.64 11.07 -7.81
C ILE A 167 9.16 11.28 -8.15
N ALA A 168 8.85 11.86 -9.32
CA ALA A 168 7.47 12.04 -9.77
C ALA A 168 6.72 10.70 -9.93
N ALA A 169 7.36 9.68 -10.49
CA ALA A 169 6.78 8.35 -10.64
C ALA A 169 6.55 7.68 -9.26
N ALA A 170 7.49 7.85 -8.33
CA ALA A 170 7.37 7.35 -6.97
C ALA A 170 6.22 8.03 -6.19
N VAL A 171 6.07 9.35 -6.35
CA VAL A 171 4.95 10.10 -5.77
C VAL A 171 3.60 9.66 -6.38
N VAL A 172 3.54 9.45 -7.70
CA VAL A 172 2.33 8.94 -8.36
C VAL A 172 1.95 7.57 -7.82
N LEU A 173 2.91 6.66 -7.64
CA LEU A 173 2.66 5.35 -7.04
C LEU A 173 2.14 5.48 -5.60
N ALA A 174 2.78 6.30 -4.77
CA ALA A 174 2.36 6.51 -3.38
C ALA A 174 0.96 7.12 -3.29
N ILE A 175 0.59 8.05 -4.19
CA ILE A 175 -0.77 8.58 -4.28
C ILE A 175 -1.76 7.48 -4.69
N GLY A 176 -1.42 6.66 -5.69
CA GLY A 176 -2.24 5.53 -6.11
C GLY A 176 -2.54 4.58 -4.96
N ILE A 177 -1.50 4.14 -4.25
CA ILE A 177 -1.62 3.29 -3.06
C ILE A 177 -2.44 4.03 -1.98
N GLY A 178 -2.15 5.30 -1.67
CA GLY A 178 -2.93 6.05 -0.70
C GLY A 178 -4.43 6.11 -1.04
N LEU A 179 -4.79 6.33 -2.31
CA LEU A 179 -6.18 6.39 -2.73
C LEU A 179 -6.93 5.07 -2.52
N GLN A 180 -6.26 3.93 -2.70
CA GLN A 180 -6.85 2.61 -2.54
C GLN A 180 -6.91 2.17 -1.06
N ASN A 181 -5.95 2.62 -0.25
CA ASN A 181 -5.89 2.38 1.19
C ASN A 181 -7.11 2.93 1.95
N PHE A 182 -7.72 4.02 1.47
CA PHE A 182 -8.93 4.56 2.11
C PHE A 182 -10.09 3.54 2.06
N PRO A 183 -10.50 3.02 0.88
CA PRO A 183 -11.36 1.84 0.75
C PRO A 183 -11.03 0.69 1.70
N GLU A 184 -9.76 0.31 1.81
CA GLU A 184 -9.36 -0.82 2.65
C GLU A 184 -9.56 -0.55 4.13
N GLY A 185 -9.17 0.63 4.61
CA GLY A 185 -9.40 1.05 5.98
C GLY A 185 -10.89 1.03 6.35
N VAL A 186 -11.76 1.47 5.43
CA VAL A 186 -13.22 1.35 5.58
C VAL A 186 -13.64 -0.12 5.62
N ALA A 187 -13.10 -0.95 4.72
CA ALA A 187 -13.43 -2.36 4.59
C ALA A 187 -13.05 -3.18 5.84
N VAL A 188 -11.97 -2.83 6.55
CA VAL A 188 -11.61 -3.49 7.81
C VAL A 188 -12.52 -3.01 8.94
N ALA A 189 -12.63 -1.69 9.11
CA ALA A 189 -13.15 -1.11 10.33
C ALA A 189 -14.69 -1.12 10.38
N MET A 190 -15.37 -0.86 9.26
CA MET A 190 -16.83 -0.72 9.23
C MET A 190 -17.58 -2.03 9.47
N PRO A 191 -17.18 -3.20 8.92
CA PRO A 191 -17.82 -4.46 9.25
C PRO A 191 -17.69 -4.82 10.73
N LEU A 192 -16.51 -4.62 11.33
CA LEU A 192 -16.30 -4.84 12.76
C LEU A 192 -17.17 -3.91 13.60
N ARG A 193 -17.32 -2.65 13.17
CA ARG A 193 -18.21 -1.68 13.82
C ARG A 193 -19.69 -2.08 13.71
N ALA A 194 -20.11 -2.59 12.56
CA ALA A 194 -21.47 -3.08 12.33
C ALA A 194 -21.79 -4.29 13.23
N GLU A 195 -20.83 -5.19 13.42
CA GLU A 195 -20.90 -6.39 14.29
C GLU A 195 -20.88 -6.06 15.80
N GLY A 196 -20.86 -4.79 16.18
CA GLY A 196 -21.01 -4.35 17.58
C GLY A 196 -19.71 -3.99 18.28
N MET A 197 -18.56 -4.02 17.59
CA MET A 197 -17.30 -3.51 18.14
C MET A 197 -17.40 -2.01 18.45
N SER A 198 -16.76 -1.55 19.53
CA SER A 198 -16.73 -0.13 19.88
C SER A 198 -15.97 0.68 18.82
N ARG A 199 -16.30 1.98 18.66
CA ARG A 199 -15.69 2.87 17.65
C ARG A 199 -14.16 2.82 17.70
N LEU A 200 -13.60 2.97 18.90
CA LEU A 200 -12.14 3.00 19.08
C LEU A 200 -11.48 1.65 18.74
N LYS A 201 -12.09 0.53 19.13
CA LYS A 201 -11.55 -0.80 18.81
C LYS A 201 -11.60 -1.08 17.30
N ALA A 202 -12.71 -0.74 16.65
CA ALA A 202 -12.86 -0.91 15.21
C ALA A 202 -11.86 -0.04 14.42
N PHE A 203 -11.69 1.22 14.84
CA PHE A 203 -10.66 2.12 14.31
C PHE A 203 -9.25 1.56 14.50
N GLN A 204 -8.93 1.08 15.71
CA GLN A 204 -7.64 0.46 16.00
C GLN A 204 -7.39 -0.75 15.10
N CYS A 205 -8.37 -1.64 14.92
CA CYS A 205 -8.24 -2.75 13.99
C CYS A 205 -7.95 -2.29 12.55
N GLY A 206 -8.67 -1.29 12.05
CA GLY A 206 -8.48 -0.80 10.69
C GLY A 206 -7.19 -0.02 10.43
N GLN A 207 -6.73 0.80 11.37
CA GLN A 207 -5.46 1.52 11.19
C GLN A 207 -4.25 0.61 11.45
N LEU A 208 -4.34 -0.29 12.44
CA LEU A 208 -3.24 -1.22 12.74
C LEU A 208 -3.05 -2.25 11.63
N SER A 209 -4.06 -2.51 10.78
CA SER A 209 -3.84 -3.37 9.63
C SER A 209 -2.83 -2.76 8.64
N GLY A 210 -2.73 -1.43 8.55
CA GLY A 210 -1.80 -0.71 7.66
C GLY A 210 -0.50 -0.23 8.30
N ILE A 211 -0.29 -0.43 9.60
CA ILE A 211 0.90 0.12 10.30
C ILE A 211 2.22 -0.48 9.81
N VAL A 212 2.16 -1.57 9.05
CA VAL A 212 3.32 -2.21 8.42
C VAL A 212 3.84 -1.46 7.21
N GLU A 213 3.03 -0.62 6.55
CA GLU A 213 3.40 0.09 5.32
C GLU A 213 4.62 1.00 5.49
N PRO A 214 4.74 1.84 6.55
CA PRO A 214 5.92 2.68 6.75
C PRO A 214 7.20 1.86 6.95
N VAL A 215 7.11 0.75 7.70
CA VAL A 215 8.24 -0.14 7.97
C VAL A 215 8.66 -0.86 6.69
N ALA A 216 7.70 -1.37 5.93
CA ALA A 216 7.94 -2.02 4.65
C ALA A 216 8.52 -1.04 3.61
N ALA A 217 8.04 0.20 3.57
CA ALA A 217 8.58 1.24 2.69
C ALA A 217 10.03 1.59 3.03
N GLU A 218 10.37 1.67 4.32
CA GLU A 218 11.75 1.88 4.74
C GLU A 218 12.68 0.75 4.29
N HIS A 219 12.24 -0.51 4.37
CA HIS A 219 13.05 -1.69 4.01
C HIS A 219 13.05 -2.00 2.51
N GLY A 220 12.02 -1.58 1.77
CA GLY A 220 11.90 -1.83 0.32
C GLY A 220 12.88 -1.03 -0.53
N ARG A 221 13.51 0.01 0.03
CA ARG A 221 14.55 0.77 -0.67
C ARG A 221 15.77 -0.15 -0.91
N THR A 222 16.19 -0.31 -2.16
CA THR A 222 17.47 -0.97 -2.44
C THR A 222 18.59 -0.06 -1.97
N GLU A 223 19.44 -0.53 -1.04
CA GLU A 223 20.61 0.21 -0.57
C GLU A 223 21.59 0.43 -1.72
N ASN A 224 21.74 1.67 -2.17
CA ASN A 224 22.92 2.21 -2.85
C ASN A 224 22.95 3.73 -2.62
#